data_AF-A0A2N0B2V9-F1
#
_entry.id   AF-A0A2N0B2V9-F1
#
_cell.length_a   1.000
_cell.length_b   1.000
_cell.length_c   1.000
_cell.angle_alpha   90.00
_cell.angle_beta   90.00
_cell.angle_gamma   90.00
#
_symmetry.space_group_name_H-M   'P 1'
#
loop_
_entity.id
_entity.type
_entity.pdbx_description
1 polymer ?
#
loop_
_entity_poly.entity_id
_entity_poly.type
_entity_poly.pdbx_seq_one_letter_code
_entity_poly.pdbx_strand_id
1 'polypeptide(L)'
;MTVETLGPHKYKLVAIAQASSVSIEENDTFKMQNTSCTAAKTLAARKLEELEPEQKNRQFFLEAKGTKYLDNGVYCEITYHYELPVPKK
;
A
#
# COMPACT_ATOMS: atom_id res chain seq x y z
N MET A 1 3.29 6.86 -6.40
CA MET A 1 3.25 6.65 -4.93
C MET A 1 3.61 7.95 -4.26
N THR A 2 2.90 8.28 -3.19
CA THR A 2 3.09 9.50 -2.41
C THR A 2 3.37 9.14 -0.97
N VAL A 3 4.36 9.79 -0.36
CA VAL A 3 4.74 9.59 1.04
C VAL A 3 4.65 10.93 1.74
N GLU A 4 3.96 10.97 2.86
CA GLU A 4 3.85 12.14 3.73
C GLU A 4 4.39 11.75 5.12
N THR A 5 5.43 12.45 5.58
CA THR A 5 6.03 12.23 6.90
C THR A 5 5.22 12.97 7.94
N LEU A 6 4.62 12.23 8.88
CA LEU A 6 3.77 12.78 9.94
C LEU A 6 4.52 12.94 11.28
N GLY A 7 5.73 12.38 11.38
CA GLY A 7 6.58 12.43 12.57
C GLY A 7 7.70 11.40 12.51
N PRO A 8 8.51 11.26 13.59
CA PRO A 8 9.54 10.23 13.68
C PRO A 8 8.92 8.83 13.51
N HIS A 9 9.39 8.07 12.52
CA HIS A 9 8.89 6.74 12.19
C HIS A 9 7.36 6.68 11.97
N LYS A 10 6.76 7.78 11.47
CA LYS A 10 5.33 7.90 11.23
C LYS A 10 5.08 8.45 9.83
N TYR A 11 4.39 7.67 9.00
CA TYR A 11 4.17 8.00 7.59
C TYR A 11 2.73 7.76 7.17
N LYS A 12 2.28 8.58 6.22
CA LYS A 12 1.11 8.31 5.40
C LYS A 12 1.57 7.96 4.00
N LEU A 13 1.22 6.77 3.54
CA LEU A 13 1.61 6.22 2.25
C LEU A 13 0.36 6.13 1.37
N VAL A 14 0.36 6.81 0.23
CA VAL A 14 -0.68 6.66 -0.80
C VAL A 14 -0.06 5.90 -1.98
N ALA A 15 -0.45 4.65 -2.12
CA ALA A 15 0.01 3.77 -3.20
C ALA A 15 -1.10 3.60 -4.23
N ILE A 16 -0.76 3.79 -5.50
CA ILE A 16 -1.64 3.52 -6.64
C ILE A 16 -0.93 2.50 -7.51
N ALA A 17 -1.61 1.42 -7.86
CA ALA A 17 -1.08 0.41 -8.76
C ALA A 17 -2.15 -0.11 -9.71
N GLN A 18 -1.70 -0.57 -10.87
CA GLN A 18 -2.54 -1.16 -11.90
C GLN A 18 -2.78 -2.65 -11.64
N ALA A 19 -3.92 -3.14 -12.10
CA ALA A 19 -4.26 -4.54 -12.20
C ALA A 19 -3.26 -5.29 -13.09
N SER A 20 -3.22 -6.62 -12.95
CA SER A 20 -2.42 -7.43 -13.87
C SER A 20 -2.96 -7.33 -15.29
N SER A 21 -2.07 -7.37 -16.29
CA SER A 21 -2.46 -7.31 -17.70
C SER A 21 -3.49 -8.40 -18.05
N VAL A 22 -3.28 -9.62 -17.54
CA VAL A 22 -4.18 -10.76 -17.74
C VAL A 22 -5.60 -10.43 -17.28
N SER A 23 -5.76 -9.82 -16.10
CA SER A 23 -7.07 -9.46 -15.57
C SER A 23 -7.77 -8.36 -16.40
N ILE A 24 -6.99 -7.45 -16.99
CA ILE A 24 -7.50 -6.42 -17.90
C ILE A 24 -7.92 -7.05 -19.23
N GLU A 25 -7.10 -7.93 -19.79
CA GLU A 25 -7.35 -8.64 -21.04
C GLU A 25 -8.60 -9.54 -20.94
N GLU A 26 -8.80 -10.21 -19.81
CA GLU A 26 -10.00 -11.00 -19.52
C GLU A 26 -11.25 -10.14 -19.24
N ASN A 27 -11.09 -8.83 -19.06
CA ASN A 27 -12.12 -7.89 -18.62
C ASN A 27 -12.84 -8.34 -17.33
N ASP A 28 -12.11 -9.02 -16.43
CA ASP A 28 -12.63 -9.52 -15.17
C ASP A 28 -12.43 -8.46 -14.07
N THR A 29 -13.50 -7.72 -13.76
CA THR A 29 -13.48 -6.65 -12.75
C THR A 29 -13.05 -7.14 -11.37
N PHE A 30 -13.45 -8.35 -10.98
CA PHE A 30 -13.10 -8.89 -9.67
C PHE A 30 -11.60 -9.19 -9.58
N LYS A 31 -11.02 -9.81 -10.62
CA LYS A 31 -9.58 -10.03 -10.70
C LYS A 31 -8.81 -8.71 -10.82
N MET A 32 -9.32 -7.73 -11.57
CA MET A 32 -8.70 -6.42 -11.70
C MET A 32 -8.59 -5.71 -10.33
N GLN A 33 -9.69 -5.65 -9.58
CA GLN A 33 -9.71 -5.07 -8.23
C GLN A 33 -8.76 -5.78 -7.27
N ASN A 34 -8.73 -7.12 -7.31
CA ASN A 34 -7.86 -7.89 -6.42
C ASN A 34 -6.37 -7.70 -6.76
N THR A 35 -6.01 -7.79 -8.04
CA THR A 35 -4.61 -7.69 -8.49
C THR A 35 -4.06 -6.28 -8.35
N SER A 36 -4.86 -5.25 -8.66
CA SER A 36 -4.47 -3.85 -8.50
C SER A 36 -4.22 -3.50 -7.03
N CYS A 37 -5.10 -3.88 -6.11
CA CYS A 37 -4.90 -3.61 -4.68
C CYS A 37 -3.76 -4.42 -4.08
N THR A 38 -3.57 -5.66 -4.51
CA THR A 38 -2.41 -6.46 -4.09
C THR A 38 -1.11 -5.77 -4.52
N ALA A 39 -1.04 -5.30 -5.77
CA ALA A 39 0.12 -4.55 -6.26
C ALA A 39 0.34 -3.24 -5.49
N ALA A 40 -0.72 -2.48 -5.18
CA ALA A 40 -0.63 -1.25 -4.40
C ALA A 40 -0.14 -1.50 -2.97
N LYS A 41 -0.60 -2.57 -2.33
CA LYS A 41 -0.13 -3.01 -1.01
C LYS A 41 1.35 -3.40 -1.03
N THR A 42 1.78 -4.18 -2.03
CA THR A 42 3.20 -4.54 -2.18
C THR A 42 4.07 -3.31 -2.40
N LEU A 43 3.59 -2.34 -3.18
CA LEU A 43 4.30 -1.08 -3.43
C LEU A 43 4.48 -0.28 -2.13
N ALA A 44 3.42 -0.16 -1.32
CA ALA A 44 3.48 0.51 -0.02
C ALA A 44 4.43 -0.20 0.96
N ALA A 45 4.39 -1.53 1.02
CA ALA A 45 5.26 -2.32 1.89
C ALA A 45 6.74 -2.15 1.52
N ARG A 46 7.09 -2.26 0.24
CA ARG A 46 8.46 -2.01 -0.24
C ARG A 46 8.94 -0.60 0.11
N LYS A 47 8.06 0.40 -0.05
CA LYS A 47 8.43 1.78 0.30
C LYS A 47 8.70 1.94 1.79
N LEU A 48 7.91 1.27 2.62
CA LEU A 48 8.11 1.30 4.05
C LEU A 48 9.44 0.62 4.44
N GLU A 49 9.81 -0.48 3.80
CA GLU A 49 11.11 -1.13 4.01
C GLU A 49 12.31 -0.23 3.62
N GLU A 50 12.13 0.65 2.62
CA GLU A 50 13.13 1.66 2.25
C GLU A 50 13.24 2.79 3.27
N LEU A 51 12.11 3.21 3.85
CA LEU A 51 12.05 4.29 4.85
C LEU A 51 12.52 3.81 6.23
N GLU A 52 12.28 2.54 6.56
CA GLU A 52 12.56 1.93 7.85
C GLU A 52 13.45 0.68 7.70
N PRO A 53 14.66 0.79 7.12
CA PRO A 53 15.52 -0.36 6.83
C PRO A 53 15.95 -1.11 8.09
N GLU A 54 16.09 -0.39 9.21
CA GLU A 54 16.45 -0.95 10.53
C GLU A 54 15.31 -1.76 11.15
N GLN A 55 14.08 -1.59 10.67
CA GLN A 55 12.89 -2.26 11.18
C GLN A 55 12.44 -3.43 10.30
N LYS A 56 13.23 -3.84 9.29
CA LYS A 56 12.90 -4.94 8.34
C LYS A 56 12.44 -6.25 8.98
N ASN A 57 12.88 -6.53 10.21
CA ASN A 57 12.51 -7.74 10.95
C ASN A 57 11.35 -7.55 11.92
N ARG A 58 10.81 -6.32 12.06
CA ARG A 58 9.63 -6.05 12.87
C ARG A 58 8.37 -6.16 12.01
N GLN A 59 7.30 -6.73 12.58
CA GLN A 59 5.99 -6.65 11.95
C GLN A 59 5.56 -5.19 11.92
N PHE A 60 5.56 -4.61 10.72
CA PHE A 60 5.00 -3.30 10.47
C PHE A 60 3.47 -3.40 10.54
N PHE A 61 2.86 -2.65 11.46
CA PHE A 61 1.41 -2.43 11.42
C PHE A 61 1.10 -1.40 10.33
N LEU A 62 0.82 -1.90 9.13
CA LEU A 62 0.29 -1.11 8.01
C LEU A 62 -1.22 -1.13 8.10
N GLU A 63 -1.80 -0.08 8.68
CA GLU A 63 -3.24 0.07 8.75
C GLU A 63 -3.75 0.76 7.48
N ALA A 64 -4.58 0.06 6.69
CA ALA A 64 -5.25 0.65 5.54
C ALA A 64 -6.34 1.62 6.04
N LYS A 65 -6.17 2.91 5.76
CA LYS A 65 -7.14 3.96 6.12
C LYS A 65 -8.19 4.19 5.05
N GLY A 66 -7.89 3.81 3.81
CA GLY A 66 -8.83 3.92 2.71
C GLY A 66 -8.36 3.14 1.50
N THR A 67 -9.31 2.57 0.79
CA THR A 67 -9.11 1.89 -0.49
C THR A 67 -10.10 2.45 -1.48
N LYS A 68 -9.63 2.82 -2.68
CA LYS A 68 -10.48 3.26 -3.79
C LYS A 68 -10.09 2.52 -5.05
N TYR A 69 -11.10 2.09 -5.79
CA TYR A 69 -10.94 1.54 -7.12
C TYR A 69 -11.16 2.66 -8.15
N LEU A 70 -10.26 2.76 -9.12
CA LEU A 70 -10.36 3.70 -10.23
C LEU A 70 -10.49 2.90 -11.54
N ASP A 71 -11.06 3.53 -12.56
CA ASP A 71 -11.23 2.96 -13.90
C ASP A 71 -11.80 1.53 -13.87
N ASN A 72 -12.94 1.35 -13.21
CA ASN A 72 -13.61 0.05 -13.04
C ASN A 72 -12.72 -1.06 -12.44
N GLY A 73 -11.79 -0.69 -11.55
CA GLY A 73 -10.92 -1.63 -10.86
C GLY A 73 -9.59 -1.88 -11.56
N VAL A 74 -9.33 -1.25 -12.71
CA VAL A 74 -8.03 -1.30 -13.38
C VAL A 74 -6.93 -0.72 -12.48
N TYR A 75 -7.25 0.28 -11.65
CA TYR A 75 -6.31 0.77 -10.64
C TYR A 75 -6.92 0.70 -9.24
N CYS A 76 -6.04 0.52 -8.26
CA CYS A 76 -6.38 0.62 -6.85
C CYS A 76 -5.48 1.64 -6.18
N GLU A 77 -6.10 2.61 -5.51
CA GLU A 77 -5.46 3.55 -4.60
C GLU A 77 -5.68 3.06 -3.17
N ILE A 78 -4.60 2.81 -2.43
CA ILE A 78 -4.65 2.49 -1.00
C ILE A 78 -3.87 3.54 -0.22
N THR A 79 -4.51 4.07 0.82
CA THR A 79 -3.88 4.94 1.81
C THR A 79 -3.55 4.13 3.06
N TYR A 80 -2.28 4.04 3.43
CA TYR A 80 -1.81 3.45 4.68
C TYR A 80 -1.36 4.54 5.65
N HIS A 81 -1.65 4.35 6.93
CA HIS A 81 -0.92 5.01 8.01
C HIS A 81 0.00 3.99 8.66
N TYR A 82 1.26 4.38 8.79
CA TYR A 82 2.27 3.65 9.50
C TYR A 82 2.74 4.46 10.71
N GLU A 83 2.89 3.77 11.84
CA GLU A 83 3.52 4.30 13.05
C GLU A 83 4.33 3.17 13.68
N LEU A 84 5.63 3.38 13.88
CA LEU A 84 6.45 2.44 14.63
C LEU A 84 6.04 2.49 16.11
N PRO A 85 5.57 1.39 16.72
CA PRO A 85 5.22 1.40 18.13
C PRO A 85 6.46 1.70 18.97
N VAL A 86 6.37 2.74 19.79
CA VAL A 86 7.41 3.07 20.77
C VAL A 86 7.46 1.93 21.80
N PRO A 87 8.64 1.36 22.11
CA PRO A 87 8.74 0.39 23.17
C PRO A 87 8.20 1.01 24.47
N LYS A 88 7.18 0.38 25.06
CA LYS A 88 6.66 0.81 26.37
C LYS A 88 7.80 0.69 27.38
N LYS A 89 8.14 1.81 28.03
CA LYS A 89 9.05 1.85 29.18
C LYS A 89 8.50 1.03 30.33
#